data_AF-A0A344WEW1-F1
#
_entry.id   AF-A0A344WEW1-F1
#
_cell.length_a   1.000
_cell.length_b   1.000
_cell.length_c   1.000
_cell.angle_alpha   90.00
_cell.angle_beta   90.00
_cell.angle_gamma   90.00
#
_symmetry.space_group_name_H-M   'P 1'
#
loop_
_entity.id
_entity.type
_entity.pdbx_description
1 polymer ?
#
loop_
_entity_poly.entity_id
_entity_poly.type
_entity_poly.pdbx_seq_one_letter_code
_entity_poly.pdbx_strand_id
1 'polypeptide(L)'
;MIGRRGFLAQILAGVSGAALLSLRNNAFADTVTYTYDELGRVKTVVYSNGATITYEYDAAGNRTTLSQTPPDSVQATLAASPTEIAQGNASTLSWTSNFATGVSIDQGIGAVSPIAAGSVNVSPATTTTYTLTAIGPFGPATAQATVTVYPTPTCTLIATPATLTLGETTTLSWTSANATSAAIDNGIGAVSPVAGGSIVITPSASGTYTLTVNGPAGGSNTASASVTVNDPIFETTIQITGSGPVNLRSLANAAGYNGAMNANITFEVGNGVAITGPGGVPGGIAIDTGTWPGAPFTINLALAIKTGGSVFGGGGAGGEGGINAMPGGAGGDAIYCRHPITITIDSGAQVRGGGGGGGGAASTEQGWPEPEYLAGGGGGGGAPNGPGGAGDWGASNGSNGTSSGGGAGGTGGAYGGAGGTYGTPGANGQGWLSPPSPGGAGGAAGYCIRKNGHTVPVTNNGSTSGTIG
;
A
#
# COMPACT_ATOMS: atom_id res chain seq x y z
N MET A 1 -20.30 58.36 18.93
CA MET A 1 -21.55 59.13 18.84
C MET A 1 -22.61 58.25 18.21
N ILE A 2 -23.65 57.94 18.97
CA ILE A 2 -24.77 57.07 18.59
C ILE A 2 -25.73 57.89 17.71
N GLY A 3 -25.79 57.59 16.42
CA GLY A 3 -26.66 58.28 15.46
C GLY A 3 -27.98 57.52 15.25
N ARG A 4 -29.03 57.99 15.92
CA ARG A 4 -30.43 57.51 15.88
C ARG A 4 -30.87 56.99 14.50
N ARG A 5 -30.89 55.66 14.35
CA ARG A 5 -31.74 54.95 13.38
C ARG A 5 -32.95 54.42 14.14
N GLY A 6 -34.07 55.10 14.02
CA GLY A 6 -35.31 54.72 14.68
C GLY A 6 -35.99 55.96 15.24
N PHE A 7 -37.10 56.32 14.58
CA PHE A 7 -38.15 57.29 14.90
C PHE A 7 -38.39 58.21 13.71
N LEU A 8 -39.42 57.89 12.92
CA LEU A 8 -40.49 58.81 12.58
C LEU A 8 -41.63 57.99 11.95
N ALA A 9 -42.50 57.46 12.81
CA ALA A 9 -43.85 57.09 12.45
C ALA A 9 -44.79 58.07 13.19
N GLN A 10 -45.76 58.60 12.44
CA GLN A 10 -46.87 59.49 12.82
C GLN A 10 -46.56 61.00 12.94
N ILE A 11 -47.17 61.79 12.03
CA ILE A 11 -48.33 62.65 12.31
C ILE A 11 -49.00 63.09 10.97
N LEU A 12 -50.27 62.67 10.85
CA LEU A 12 -51.46 63.19 10.17
C LEU A 12 -51.53 63.64 8.68
N ALA A 13 -52.52 63.00 8.03
CA ALA A 13 -53.52 63.50 7.08
C ALA A 13 -53.18 63.67 5.59
N GLY A 14 -53.73 62.75 4.77
CA GLY A 14 -54.21 63.11 3.44
C GLY A 14 -53.34 62.78 2.24
N VAL A 15 -52.56 61.68 2.25
CA VAL A 15 -51.86 61.23 1.04
C VAL A 15 -52.24 59.79 0.72
N SER A 16 -52.78 59.60 -0.48
CA SER A 16 -53.15 58.32 -1.07
C SER A 16 -52.01 57.31 -0.97
N GLY A 17 -52.35 56.01 -0.98
CA GLY A 17 -51.41 54.90 -0.79
C GLY A 17 -50.16 54.85 -1.69
N ALA A 18 -50.01 55.77 -2.65
CA ALA A 18 -48.80 56.00 -3.43
C ALA A 18 -47.65 56.65 -2.63
N ALA A 19 -47.93 57.51 -1.64
CA ALA A 19 -46.87 58.24 -0.92
C ALA A 19 -46.17 57.42 0.18
N LEU A 20 -46.85 56.43 0.76
CA LEU A 20 -46.26 55.50 1.74
C LEU A 20 -45.26 54.51 1.10
N LEU A 21 -45.26 54.39 -0.23
CA LEU A 21 -44.33 53.53 -0.98
C LEU A 21 -42.97 54.21 -1.22
N SER A 22 -42.89 55.54 -1.14
CA SER A 22 -41.68 56.32 -1.43
C SER A 22 -40.56 56.12 -0.39
N LEU A 23 -40.89 55.91 0.89
CA LEU A 23 -39.89 55.77 1.96
C LEU A 23 -39.20 54.40 2.02
N ARG A 24 -39.66 53.37 1.29
CA ARG A 24 -39.02 52.04 1.29
C ARG A 24 -37.98 51.82 0.19
N ASN A 25 -37.78 52.76 -0.75
CA ASN A 25 -37.18 52.46 -2.06
C ASN A 25 -35.83 53.11 -2.39
N ASN A 26 -35.10 53.65 -1.41
CA ASN A 26 -33.71 54.10 -1.63
C ASN A 26 -32.69 52.96 -1.83
N ALA A 27 -33.13 51.70 -1.87
CA ALA A 27 -32.24 50.55 -2.05
C ALA A 27 -31.66 50.40 -3.47
N PHE A 28 -32.18 51.15 -4.46
CA PHE A 28 -31.71 51.16 -5.85
C PHE A 28 -30.93 52.42 -6.24
N ALA A 29 -30.52 53.22 -5.24
CA ALA A 29 -29.70 54.40 -5.46
C ALA A 29 -28.26 54.14 -5.01
N ASP A 30 -27.34 54.04 -5.97
CA ASP A 30 -25.92 53.79 -5.73
C ASP A 30 -25.18 55.06 -5.26
N THR A 31 -25.68 56.25 -5.60
CA THR A 31 -25.09 57.53 -5.17
C THR A 31 -26.14 58.54 -4.71
N VAL A 32 -25.71 59.46 -3.82
CA VAL A 32 -26.55 60.52 -3.26
C VAL A 32 -25.82 61.85 -3.36
N THR A 33 -26.43 62.84 -4.00
CA THR A 33 -25.92 64.21 -4.12
C THR A 33 -26.72 65.15 -3.25
N TYR A 34 -26.04 66.02 -2.49
CA TYR A 34 -26.64 67.01 -1.62
C TYR A 34 -26.40 68.41 -2.17
N THR A 35 -27.43 69.24 -2.19
CA THR A 35 -27.30 70.69 -2.37
C THR A 35 -27.68 71.38 -1.07
N TYR A 36 -27.09 72.55 -0.84
CA TYR A 36 -27.30 73.34 0.37
C TYR A 36 -27.87 74.71 0.02
N ASP A 37 -28.62 75.30 0.95
CA ASP A 37 -29.03 76.70 0.87
C ASP A 37 -27.88 77.66 1.25
N GLU A 38 -28.12 78.97 1.19
CA GLU A 38 -27.13 80.00 1.51
C GLU A 38 -26.64 79.97 2.98
N LEU A 39 -27.36 79.25 3.86
CA LEU A 39 -27.02 79.04 5.27
C LEU A 39 -26.36 77.68 5.54
N GLY A 40 -26.02 76.93 4.48
CA GLY A 40 -25.33 75.63 4.59
C GLY A 40 -26.23 74.49 5.06
N ARG A 41 -27.56 74.65 5.03
CA ARG A 41 -28.53 73.59 5.38
C ARG A 41 -28.91 72.82 4.13
N VAL A 42 -29.19 71.52 4.26
CA VAL A 42 -29.54 70.66 3.11
C VAL A 42 -30.82 71.17 2.46
N LYS A 43 -30.73 71.57 1.20
CA LYS A 43 -31.84 72.08 0.39
C LYS A 43 -32.42 70.99 -0.51
N THR A 44 -31.58 70.19 -1.16
CA THR A 44 -32.03 69.08 -2.01
C THR A 44 -31.15 67.86 -1.81
N VAL A 45 -31.76 66.69 -1.75
CA VAL A 45 -31.10 65.38 -1.81
C VAL A 45 -31.52 64.72 -3.12
N VAL A 46 -30.58 64.48 -4.02
CA VAL A 46 -30.80 63.81 -5.30
C VAL A 46 -30.21 62.41 -5.23
N TYR A 47 -31.05 61.39 -5.40
CA TYR A 47 -30.63 60.00 -5.49
C TYR A 47 -30.28 59.65 -6.94
N SER A 48 -29.39 58.68 -7.14
CA SER A 48 -28.96 58.26 -8.48
C SER A 48 -30.07 57.63 -9.34
N ASN A 49 -31.22 57.33 -8.75
CA ASN A 49 -32.43 56.91 -9.45
C ASN A 49 -33.33 58.09 -9.89
N GLY A 50 -32.90 59.34 -9.69
CA GLY A 50 -33.67 60.55 -10.01
C GLY A 50 -34.66 60.98 -8.93
N ALA A 51 -34.89 60.18 -7.88
CA ALA A 51 -35.69 60.64 -6.75
C ALA A 51 -35.05 61.87 -6.10
N THR A 52 -35.85 62.87 -5.80
CA THR A 52 -35.38 64.08 -5.14
C THR A 52 -36.19 64.38 -3.88
N ILE A 53 -35.50 64.76 -2.80
CA ILE A 53 -36.13 65.30 -1.59
C ILE A 53 -35.72 66.76 -1.47
N THR A 54 -36.69 67.66 -1.45
CA THR A 54 -36.48 69.10 -1.27
C THR A 54 -36.97 69.55 0.10
N TYR A 55 -36.18 70.40 0.74
CA TYR A 55 -36.40 70.94 2.07
C TYR A 55 -36.53 72.46 1.97
N GLU A 56 -37.60 73.01 2.54
CA GLU A 56 -37.69 74.45 2.83
C GLU A 56 -37.63 74.68 4.33
N TYR A 57 -37.11 75.84 4.72
CA TYR A 57 -36.94 76.24 6.11
C TYR A 57 -37.52 77.65 6.33
N ASP A 58 -38.02 77.91 7.54
CA ASP A 58 -38.34 79.27 7.96
C ASP A 58 -37.05 80.06 8.31
N ALA A 59 -37.24 81.35 8.61
CA ALA A 59 -36.16 82.24 9.04
C ALA A 59 -35.56 81.85 10.41
N ALA A 60 -36.23 81.01 11.20
CA ALA A 60 -35.77 80.53 12.51
C ALA A 60 -35.01 79.19 12.42
N GLY A 61 -34.92 78.59 11.23
CA GLY A 61 -34.21 77.31 11.03
C GLY A 61 -35.07 76.07 11.08
N ASN A 62 -36.37 76.19 11.32
CA ASN A 62 -37.27 75.04 11.34
C ASN A 62 -37.64 74.65 9.91
N ARG A 63 -37.63 73.34 9.64
CA ARG A 63 -38.07 72.80 8.36
C ARG A 63 -39.58 73.04 8.19
N THR A 64 -39.96 73.80 7.18
CA THR A 64 -41.36 74.14 6.89
C THR A 64 -41.99 73.19 5.89
N THR A 65 -41.22 72.65 4.94
CA THR A 65 -41.73 71.70 3.95
C THR A 65 -40.80 70.51 3.72
N LEU A 66 -41.42 69.40 3.35
CA LEU A 66 -40.79 68.20 2.80
C LEU A 66 -41.51 67.91 1.50
N SER A 67 -40.83 68.04 0.37
CA SER A 67 -41.35 67.59 -0.92
C SER A 67 -40.49 66.44 -1.44
N GLN A 68 -41.13 65.41 -1.99
CA GLN A 68 -40.46 64.27 -2.62
C GLN A 68 -40.97 64.09 -4.04
N THR A 69 -40.05 63.91 -4.97
CA THR A 69 -40.33 63.61 -6.37
C THR A 69 -39.94 62.15 -6.63
N PRO A 70 -40.82 61.33 -7.23
CA PRO A 70 -40.51 59.94 -7.53
C PRO A 70 -39.35 59.81 -8.53
N PRO A 71 -38.66 58.67 -8.59
CA PRO A 71 -37.67 58.33 -9.61
C PRO A 71 -38.15 58.60 -11.05
N ASP A 72 -37.20 58.98 -11.90
CA ASP A 72 -37.47 59.34 -13.31
C ASP A 72 -37.62 58.11 -14.22
N SER A 73 -37.36 56.91 -13.71
CA SER A 73 -37.46 55.66 -14.47
C SER A 73 -38.00 54.48 -13.66
N VAL A 74 -38.59 53.51 -14.35
CA VAL A 74 -38.85 52.18 -13.79
C VAL A 74 -37.52 51.53 -13.43
N GLN A 75 -37.50 50.71 -12.37
CA GLN A 75 -36.30 50.01 -11.93
C GLN A 75 -36.56 48.52 -11.93
N ALA A 76 -35.56 47.73 -12.31
CA ALA A 76 -35.66 46.28 -12.27
C ALA A 76 -34.31 45.62 -12.03
N THR A 77 -34.33 44.48 -11.34
CA THR A 77 -33.18 43.57 -11.22
C THR A 77 -33.62 42.14 -11.52
N LEU A 78 -32.69 41.36 -12.06
CA LEU A 78 -32.86 39.94 -12.30
C LEU A 78 -31.56 39.26 -11.89
N ALA A 79 -31.67 38.20 -11.09
CA ALA A 79 -30.54 37.38 -10.67
C ALA A 79 -30.88 35.90 -10.84
N ALA A 80 -29.87 35.10 -11.20
CA ALA A 80 -29.96 33.65 -11.24
C ALA A 80 -29.20 33.04 -10.06
N SER A 81 -29.78 32.02 -9.42
CA SER A 81 -29.09 31.27 -8.38
C SER A 81 -29.49 29.79 -8.44
N PRO A 82 -28.53 28.88 -8.71
CA PRO A 82 -27.13 29.12 -9.11
C PRO A 82 -27.00 29.71 -10.53
N THR A 83 -25.91 30.42 -10.82
CA THR A 83 -25.59 30.97 -12.16
C THR A 83 -25.01 29.92 -13.12
N GLU A 84 -24.55 28.79 -12.58
CA GLU A 84 -23.97 27.68 -13.32
C GLU A 84 -24.67 26.38 -12.91
N ILE A 85 -25.10 25.59 -13.89
CA ILE A 85 -25.79 24.32 -13.67
C ILE A 85 -25.26 23.22 -14.60
N ALA A 86 -25.29 21.98 -14.13
CA ALA A 86 -25.21 20.82 -15.02
C ALA A 86 -26.51 20.71 -15.84
N GLN A 87 -26.39 20.21 -17.07
CA GLN A 87 -27.53 19.99 -17.95
C GLN A 87 -28.60 19.12 -17.26
N GLY A 88 -29.86 19.59 -17.29
CA GLY A 88 -30.99 18.93 -16.64
C GLY A 88 -31.28 19.42 -15.21
N ASN A 89 -30.37 20.17 -14.58
CA ASN A 89 -30.63 20.80 -13.29
C ASN A 89 -31.44 22.10 -13.45
N ALA A 90 -31.88 22.66 -12.32
CA ALA A 90 -32.63 23.91 -12.29
C ALA A 90 -31.80 25.06 -11.71
N SER A 91 -32.06 26.27 -12.21
CA SER A 91 -31.68 27.54 -11.59
C SER A 91 -32.94 28.29 -11.17
N THR A 92 -32.84 29.13 -10.16
CA THR A 92 -33.93 30.03 -9.75
C THR A 92 -33.63 31.44 -10.24
N LEU A 93 -34.49 31.97 -11.10
CA LEU A 93 -34.49 33.38 -11.44
C LEU A 93 -35.27 34.13 -10.36
N SER A 94 -34.68 35.16 -9.77
CA SER A 94 -35.33 36.06 -8.81
C SER A 94 -35.30 37.47 -9.35
N TRP A 95 -36.43 38.17 -9.27
CA TRP A 95 -36.53 39.54 -9.72
C TRP A 95 -37.05 40.48 -8.64
N THR A 96 -36.70 41.74 -8.79
CA THR A 96 -37.38 42.84 -8.13
C THR A 96 -37.68 43.91 -9.16
N SER A 97 -38.80 44.61 -9.00
CA SER A 97 -39.12 45.78 -9.81
C SER A 97 -39.76 46.87 -8.98
N ASN A 98 -39.56 48.10 -9.40
CA ASN A 98 -40.10 49.27 -8.75
C ASN A 98 -40.71 50.23 -9.77
N PHE A 99 -41.85 50.81 -9.42
CA PHE A 99 -42.70 51.63 -10.31
C PHE A 99 -43.17 50.92 -11.59
N ALA A 100 -42.98 49.61 -11.68
CA ALA A 100 -43.50 48.80 -12.77
C ALA A 100 -45.00 48.51 -12.54
N THR A 101 -45.79 48.60 -13.61
CA THR A 101 -47.17 48.12 -13.70
C THR A 101 -47.27 46.77 -14.41
N GLY A 102 -46.17 46.26 -14.97
CA GLY A 102 -46.07 44.93 -15.54
C GLY A 102 -44.61 44.48 -15.63
N VAL A 103 -44.36 43.19 -15.45
CA VAL A 103 -43.04 42.57 -15.60
C VAL A 103 -43.19 41.28 -16.40
N SER A 104 -42.31 41.06 -17.36
CA SER A 104 -42.23 39.82 -18.14
C SER A 104 -40.78 39.38 -18.31
N ILE A 105 -40.55 38.07 -18.39
CA ILE A 105 -39.26 37.48 -18.70
C ILE A 105 -39.39 36.74 -20.04
N ASP A 106 -38.38 36.86 -20.90
CA ASP A 106 -38.31 36.17 -22.19
C ASP A 106 -38.06 34.65 -22.05
N GLN A 107 -37.58 33.99 -23.11
CA GLN A 107 -37.30 32.54 -23.13
C GLN A 107 -38.53 31.67 -22.79
N GLY A 108 -39.71 32.13 -23.16
CA GLY A 108 -40.97 31.40 -22.99
C GLY A 108 -41.62 31.50 -21.60
N ILE A 109 -41.07 32.28 -20.67
CA ILE A 109 -41.66 32.48 -19.33
C ILE A 109 -42.88 33.40 -19.40
N GLY A 110 -42.76 34.54 -20.09
CA GLY A 110 -43.84 35.51 -20.26
C GLY A 110 -44.05 36.41 -19.04
N ALA A 111 -45.29 36.86 -18.83
CA ALA A 111 -45.65 37.76 -17.74
C ALA A 111 -45.50 37.07 -16.37
N VAL A 112 -44.91 37.77 -15.40
CA VAL A 112 -44.63 37.23 -14.06
C VAL A 112 -45.36 38.00 -12.95
N SER A 113 -45.67 37.30 -11.87
CA SER A 113 -46.38 37.84 -10.70
C SER A 113 -45.83 37.21 -9.41
N PRO A 114 -45.67 37.96 -8.31
CA PRO A 114 -45.95 39.38 -8.15
C PRO A 114 -45.00 40.30 -8.94
N ILE A 115 -45.50 41.47 -9.36
CA ILE A 115 -44.74 42.46 -10.16
C ILE A 115 -43.55 42.99 -9.34
N ALA A 116 -43.77 43.34 -8.07
CA ALA A 116 -42.76 44.00 -7.23
C ALA A 116 -41.55 43.11 -6.90
N ALA A 117 -41.76 41.83 -6.64
CA ALA A 117 -40.71 40.85 -6.43
C ALA A 117 -41.27 39.42 -6.55
N GLY A 118 -40.47 38.50 -7.07
CA GLY A 118 -40.83 37.11 -7.19
C GLY A 118 -39.67 36.25 -7.68
N SER A 119 -39.94 34.96 -7.87
CA SER A 119 -38.97 34.00 -8.39
C SER A 119 -39.63 32.93 -9.25
N VAL A 120 -38.87 32.36 -10.19
CA VAL A 120 -39.30 31.24 -11.04
C VAL A 120 -38.14 30.28 -11.26
N ASN A 121 -38.43 28.98 -11.22
CA ASN A 121 -37.46 27.94 -11.53
C ASN A 121 -37.37 27.74 -13.04
N VAL A 122 -36.15 27.62 -13.55
CA VAL A 122 -35.85 27.38 -14.96
C VAL A 122 -34.85 26.22 -15.10
N SER A 123 -35.00 25.42 -16.16
CA SER A 123 -34.09 24.31 -16.49
C SER A 123 -33.65 24.41 -17.96
N PRO A 124 -32.85 25.42 -18.33
CA PRO A 124 -32.40 25.57 -19.70
C PRO A 124 -31.53 24.38 -20.14
N ALA A 125 -31.68 23.95 -21.40
CA ALA A 125 -30.91 22.83 -21.97
C ALA A 125 -29.50 23.24 -22.42
N THR A 126 -29.29 24.53 -22.69
CA THR A 126 -28.04 25.18 -23.11
C THR A 126 -27.90 26.51 -22.40
N THR A 127 -26.69 27.08 -22.35
CA THR A 127 -26.46 28.41 -21.77
C THR A 127 -27.46 29.43 -22.31
N THR A 128 -28.23 30.03 -21.41
CA THR A 128 -29.37 30.89 -21.76
C THR A 128 -29.29 32.18 -20.96
N THR A 129 -29.45 33.31 -21.65
CA THR A 129 -29.59 34.63 -21.02
C THR A 129 -31.05 35.01 -20.98
N TYR A 130 -31.56 35.25 -19.78
CA TYR A 130 -32.91 35.73 -19.53
C TYR A 130 -32.89 37.25 -19.44
N THR A 131 -33.83 37.89 -20.13
CA THR A 131 -34.07 39.32 -20.10
C THR A 131 -35.43 39.59 -19.48
N LEU A 132 -35.42 40.27 -18.34
CA LEU A 132 -36.60 40.81 -17.70
C LEU A 132 -36.89 42.19 -18.29
N THR A 133 -38.15 42.41 -18.66
CA THR A 133 -38.68 43.71 -19.10
C THR A 133 -39.76 44.16 -18.12
N ALA A 134 -39.51 45.28 -17.44
CA ALA A 134 -40.45 45.94 -16.56
C ALA A 134 -41.01 47.17 -17.27
N ILE A 135 -42.34 47.32 -17.31
CA ILE A 135 -43.03 48.45 -17.91
C ILE A 135 -43.79 49.24 -16.84
N GLY A 136 -43.85 50.55 -16.98
CA GLY A 136 -44.53 51.43 -16.04
C GLY A 136 -44.65 52.86 -16.57
N PRO A 137 -45.30 53.76 -15.82
CA PRO A 137 -45.56 55.14 -16.23
C PRO A 137 -44.29 55.98 -16.46
N PHE A 138 -43.12 55.51 -15.99
CA PHE A 138 -41.83 56.20 -16.12
C PHE A 138 -40.91 55.55 -17.18
N GLY A 139 -41.48 54.90 -18.19
CA GLY A 139 -40.74 54.21 -19.26
C GLY A 139 -40.30 52.79 -18.87
N PRO A 140 -39.82 51.98 -19.83
CA PRO A 140 -39.42 50.59 -19.55
C PRO A 140 -38.04 50.51 -18.91
N ALA A 141 -37.81 49.44 -18.13
CA ALA A 141 -36.49 49.05 -17.65
C ALA A 141 -36.23 47.58 -17.96
N THR A 142 -34.96 47.25 -18.22
CA THR A 142 -34.54 45.87 -18.49
C THR A 142 -33.43 45.43 -17.53
N ALA A 143 -33.44 44.15 -17.20
CA ALA A 143 -32.39 43.49 -16.43
C ALA A 143 -32.10 42.11 -17.03
N GLN A 144 -30.87 41.63 -16.91
CA GLN A 144 -30.47 40.33 -17.47
C GLN A 144 -29.83 39.43 -16.42
N ALA A 145 -30.06 38.13 -16.56
CA ALA A 145 -29.37 37.09 -15.82
C ALA A 145 -29.04 35.92 -16.76
N THR A 146 -27.78 35.48 -16.76
CA THR A 146 -27.33 34.34 -17.56
C THR A 146 -27.21 33.09 -16.70
N VAL A 147 -27.77 31.99 -17.18
CA VAL A 147 -27.57 30.65 -16.62
C VAL A 147 -26.66 29.88 -17.56
N THR A 148 -25.42 29.62 -17.13
CA THR A 148 -24.45 28.81 -17.88
C THR A 148 -24.74 27.33 -17.66
N VAL A 149 -24.91 26.58 -18.75
CA VAL A 149 -25.24 25.14 -18.69
C VAL A 149 -24.05 24.33 -19.17
N TYR A 150 -23.57 23.43 -18.31
CA TYR A 150 -22.49 22.51 -18.64
C TYR A 150 -23.04 21.13 -19.01
N PRO A 151 -22.61 20.54 -20.14
CA PRO A 151 -23.00 19.17 -20.49
C PRO A 151 -22.58 18.16 -19.43
N THR A 152 -23.33 17.07 -19.30
CA THR A 152 -22.96 15.97 -18.41
C THR A 152 -21.65 15.31 -18.88
N PRO A 153 -20.72 14.99 -17.97
CA PRO A 153 -19.52 14.24 -18.31
C PRO A 153 -19.83 12.89 -18.96
N THR A 154 -18.99 12.46 -19.89
CA THR A 154 -19.01 11.10 -20.43
C THR A 154 -17.65 10.45 -20.22
N CYS A 155 -17.61 9.13 -20.07
CA CYS A 155 -16.36 8.41 -19.91
C CYS A 155 -16.45 6.96 -20.36
N THR A 156 -15.30 6.37 -20.69
CA THR A 156 -15.14 4.92 -20.89
C THR A 156 -13.94 4.43 -20.09
N LEU A 157 -13.97 3.16 -19.69
CA LEU A 157 -12.85 2.47 -19.04
C LEU A 157 -12.77 1.05 -19.63
N ILE A 158 -11.58 0.65 -20.06
CA ILE A 158 -11.33 -0.66 -20.66
C ILE A 158 -10.08 -1.26 -20.02
N ALA A 159 -10.10 -2.56 -19.72
CA ALA A 159 -8.94 -3.32 -19.27
C ALA A 159 -8.47 -4.26 -20.38
N THR A 160 -7.18 -4.20 -20.73
CA THR A 160 -6.60 -5.04 -21.79
C THR A 160 -5.25 -5.61 -21.34
N PRO A 161 -5.13 -6.95 -21.18
CA PRO A 161 -6.21 -7.95 -21.25
C PRO A 161 -7.18 -7.87 -20.06
N ALA A 162 -8.44 -8.28 -20.25
CA ALA A 162 -9.44 -8.34 -19.18
C ALA A 162 -9.32 -9.60 -18.31
N THR A 163 -8.65 -10.64 -18.82
CA THR A 163 -8.36 -11.87 -18.09
C THR A 163 -6.85 -12.10 -18.10
N LEU A 164 -6.29 -12.35 -16.93
CA LEU A 164 -4.86 -12.56 -16.73
C LEU A 164 -4.60 -13.64 -15.69
N THR A 165 -3.41 -14.21 -15.71
CA THR A 165 -2.92 -15.11 -14.65
C THR A 165 -2.29 -14.27 -13.53
N LEU A 166 -2.35 -14.72 -12.28
CA LEU A 166 -1.76 -14.01 -11.14
C LEU A 166 -0.31 -13.58 -11.43
N GLY A 167 -0.02 -12.30 -11.20
CA GLY A 167 1.30 -11.69 -11.44
C GLY A 167 1.52 -11.12 -12.84
N GLU A 168 0.60 -11.37 -13.78
CA GLU A 168 0.60 -10.66 -15.06
C GLU A 168 0.06 -9.23 -14.92
N THR A 169 0.24 -8.44 -15.97
CA THR A 169 -0.19 -7.04 -16.00
C THR A 169 -1.39 -6.85 -16.92
N THR A 170 -2.20 -5.85 -16.62
CA THR A 170 -3.22 -5.33 -17.54
C THR A 170 -3.10 -3.83 -17.66
N THR A 171 -3.49 -3.30 -18.82
CA THR A 171 -3.56 -1.86 -19.06
C THR A 171 -5.01 -1.40 -18.92
N LEU A 172 -5.27 -0.54 -17.94
CA LEU A 172 -6.51 0.22 -17.87
C LEU A 172 -6.37 1.45 -18.77
N SER A 173 -7.25 1.59 -19.76
CA SER A 173 -7.33 2.75 -20.65
C SER A 173 -8.66 3.47 -20.45
N TRP A 174 -8.63 4.79 -20.32
CA TRP A 174 -9.83 5.60 -20.17
C TRP A 174 -9.90 6.72 -21.20
N THR A 175 -11.13 7.15 -21.48
CA THR A 175 -11.43 8.41 -22.16
C THR A 175 -12.51 9.16 -21.40
N SER A 176 -12.49 10.49 -21.45
CA SER A 176 -13.59 11.30 -20.92
C SER A 176 -13.80 12.59 -21.71
N ALA A 177 -15.02 13.14 -21.63
CA ALA A 177 -15.37 14.44 -22.17
C ALA A 177 -16.21 15.23 -21.16
N ASN A 178 -16.15 16.56 -21.24
CA ASN A 178 -16.85 17.50 -20.34
C ASN A 178 -16.53 17.30 -18.85
N ALA A 179 -15.39 16.66 -18.54
CA ALA A 179 -14.92 16.40 -17.18
C ALA A 179 -13.78 17.37 -16.82
N THR A 180 -13.77 17.82 -15.57
CA THR A 180 -12.67 18.58 -14.93
C THR A 180 -11.79 17.70 -14.06
N SER A 181 -12.28 16.52 -13.65
CA SER A 181 -11.50 15.54 -12.89
C SER A 181 -11.89 14.12 -13.28
N ALA A 182 -10.94 13.19 -13.13
CA ALA A 182 -11.11 11.76 -13.34
C ALA A 182 -10.33 11.01 -12.25
N ALA A 183 -10.92 9.96 -11.68
CA ALA A 183 -10.27 9.09 -10.71
C ALA A 183 -10.73 7.64 -10.90
N ILE A 184 -9.81 6.70 -10.71
CA ILE A 184 -10.10 5.26 -10.70
C ILE A 184 -9.99 4.77 -9.25
N ASP A 185 -10.90 3.91 -8.83
CA ASP A 185 -10.90 3.27 -7.51
C ASP A 185 -9.75 2.23 -7.35
N ASN A 186 -9.90 1.31 -6.39
CA ASN A 186 -8.97 0.22 -6.14
C ASN A 186 -7.52 0.67 -5.89
N GLY A 187 -7.36 1.83 -5.22
CA GLY A 187 -6.08 2.38 -4.83
C GLY A 187 -5.33 3.15 -5.92
N ILE A 188 -5.90 3.34 -7.12
CA ILE A 188 -5.26 4.11 -8.21
C ILE A 188 -5.40 5.63 -7.96
N GLY A 189 -6.60 6.10 -7.64
CA GLY A 189 -6.87 7.51 -7.35
C GLY A 189 -6.99 8.38 -8.60
N ALA A 190 -6.61 9.65 -8.48
CA ALA A 190 -6.75 10.64 -9.55
C ALA A 190 -5.88 10.29 -10.76
N VAL A 191 -6.46 10.40 -11.97
CA VAL A 191 -5.77 10.06 -13.22
C VAL A 191 -5.60 11.29 -14.12
N SER A 192 -4.48 11.34 -14.82
CA SER A 192 -4.12 12.43 -15.73
C SER A 192 -3.47 11.86 -17.00
N PRO A 193 -3.82 12.37 -18.20
CA PRO A 193 -4.79 13.44 -18.47
C PRO A 193 -6.26 13.04 -18.21
N VAL A 194 -7.08 14.00 -17.77
CA VAL A 194 -8.52 13.79 -17.52
C VAL A 194 -9.23 13.32 -18.79
N ALA A 195 -8.94 13.95 -19.94
CA ALA A 195 -9.59 13.65 -21.22
C ALA A 195 -9.31 12.23 -21.76
N GLY A 196 -8.22 11.60 -21.31
CA GLY A 196 -7.90 10.22 -21.67
C GLY A 196 -6.44 9.88 -21.42
N GLY A 197 -6.21 8.61 -21.11
CA GLY A 197 -4.89 8.08 -20.77
C GLY A 197 -4.94 6.58 -20.50
N SER A 198 -3.83 6.04 -20.04
CA SER A 198 -3.74 4.64 -19.62
C SER A 198 -2.77 4.45 -18.46
N ILE A 199 -2.98 3.37 -17.70
CA ILE A 199 -2.10 2.94 -16.62
C ILE A 199 -1.95 1.42 -16.65
N VAL A 200 -0.72 0.94 -16.45
CA VAL A 200 -0.42 -0.47 -16.31
C VAL A 200 -0.49 -0.84 -14.83
N ILE A 201 -1.20 -1.92 -14.52
CA ILE A 201 -1.37 -2.44 -13.16
C ILE A 201 -1.10 -3.95 -13.11
N THR A 202 -0.79 -4.46 -11.92
CA THR A 202 -0.59 -5.89 -11.63
C THR A 202 -1.58 -6.31 -10.54
N PRO A 203 -2.85 -6.62 -10.89
CA PRO A 203 -3.86 -6.98 -9.90
C PRO A 203 -3.53 -8.32 -9.21
N SER A 204 -3.67 -8.39 -7.88
CA SER A 204 -3.47 -9.62 -7.10
C SER A 204 -4.74 -10.46 -6.94
N ALA A 205 -5.90 -9.92 -7.32
CA ALA A 205 -7.18 -10.59 -7.26
C ALA A 205 -8.12 -10.05 -8.35
N SER A 206 -9.12 -10.86 -8.72
CA SER A 206 -10.20 -10.42 -9.60
C SER A 206 -10.96 -9.25 -8.98
N GLY A 207 -11.35 -8.28 -9.80
CA GLY A 207 -12.06 -7.11 -9.33
C GLY A 207 -12.60 -6.24 -10.45
N THR A 208 -13.52 -5.35 -10.10
CA THR A 208 -14.05 -4.33 -11.01
C THR A 208 -13.42 -3.00 -10.65
N TYR A 209 -12.87 -2.31 -11.66
CA TYR A 209 -12.35 -0.96 -11.54
C TYR A 209 -13.41 0.01 -12.02
N THR A 210 -13.62 1.09 -11.28
CA THR A 210 -14.60 2.13 -11.59
C THR A 210 -13.89 3.46 -11.77
N LEU A 211 -13.99 4.01 -12.98
CA LEU A 211 -13.64 5.38 -13.31
C LEU A 211 -14.80 6.29 -12.93
N THR A 212 -14.54 7.30 -12.10
CA THR A 212 -15.46 8.39 -11.78
C THR A 212 -14.94 9.68 -12.40
N VAL A 213 -15.79 10.36 -13.18
CA VAL A 213 -15.48 11.66 -13.77
C VAL A 213 -16.45 12.72 -13.26
N ASN A 214 -15.94 13.90 -12.92
CA ASN A 214 -16.76 15.04 -12.47
C ASN A 214 -16.55 16.23 -13.40
N GLY A 215 -17.65 16.94 -13.68
CA GLY A 215 -17.69 18.16 -14.48
C GLY A 215 -17.74 19.43 -13.62
N PRO A 216 -17.69 20.61 -14.25
CA PRO A 216 -17.51 21.90 -13.58
C PRO A 216 -18.71 22.36 -12.73
N ALA A 217 -19.94 21.92 -13.03
CA ALA A 217 -21.16 22.34 -12.32
C ALA A 217 -21.86 21.17 -11.57
N GLY A 218 -21.07 20.25 -11.02
CA GLY A 218 -21.56 19.13 -10.21
C GLY A 218 -22.11 17.93 -10.99
N GLY A 219 -22.02 17.95 -12.32
CA GLY A 219 -22.31 16.76 -13.14
C GLY A 219 -21.27 15.67 -12.88
N SER A 220 -21.69 14.41 -12.83
CA SER A 220 -20.80 13.27 -12.61
C SER A 220 -21.24 12.08 -13.45
N ASN A 221 -20.29 11.22 -13.83
CA ASN A 221 -20.56 9.98 -14.53
C ASN A 221 -19.51 8.92 -14.18
N THR A 222 -19.83 7.66 -14.41
CA THR A 222 -18.96 6.52 -14.09
C THR A 222 -18.90 5.51 -15.22
N ALA A 223 -17.75 4.88 -15.40
CA ALA A 223 -17.55 3.72 -16.26
C ALA A 223 -16.75 2.64 -15.53
N SER A 224 -17.00 1.37 -15.82
CA SER A 224 -16.34 0.26 -15.13
C SER A 224 -15.70 -0.73 -16.09
N ALA A 225 -14.56 -1.29 -15.70
CA ALA A 225 -13.90 -2.40 -16.37
C ALA A 225 -13.66 -3.54 -15.38
N SER A 226 -14.05 -4.76 -15.74
CA SER A 226 -13.80 -5.94 -14.91
C SER A 226 -12.52 -6.64 -15.34
N VAL A 227 -11.71 -7.00 -14.35
CA VAL A 227 -10.47 -7.75 -14.51
C VAL A 227 -10.60 -9.07 -13.77
N THR A 228 -10.43 -10.17 -14.50
CA THR A 228 -10.41 -11.52 -13.95
C THR A 228 -8.97 -11.98 -13.80
N VAL A 229 -8.55 -12.26 -12.57
CA VAL A 229 -7.26 -12.87 -12.24
C VAL A 229 -7.48 -14.36 -12.01
N ASN A 230 -6.97 -15.17 -12.92
CA ASN A 230 -6.87 -16.62 -12.76
C ASN A 230 -5.70 -16.90 -11.83
N ASP A 231 -5.99 -17.47 -10.66
CA ASP A 231 -4.99 -17.89 -9.68
C ASP A 231 -4.96 -19.42 -9.59
N PRO A 232 -4.25 -20.09 -10.52
CA PRO A 232 -4.07 -21.53 -10.41
C PRO A 232 -3.15 -21.81 -9.21
N ILE A 233 -3.55 -22.73 -8.33
CA ILE A 233 -2.75 -23.16 -7.18
C ILE A 233 -2.15 -24.53 -7.49
N PHE A 234 -0.84 -24.67 -7.29
CA PHE A 234 -0.16 -25.95 -7.36
C PHE A 234 -0.27 -26.64 -6.01
N GLU A 235 -1.15 -27.64 -5.91
CA GLU A 235 -1.39 -28.39 -4.69
C GLU A 235 -0.96 -29.84 -4.85
N THR A 236 -0.02 -30.29 -4.02
CA THR A 236 0.48 -31.67 -4.11
C THR A 236 1.15 -32.14 -2.82
N THR A 237 1.26 -33.47 -2.68
CA THR A 237 2.10 -34.13 -1.68
C THR A 237 3.21 -34.90 -2.39
N ILE A 238 4.46 -34.54 -2.12
CA ILE A 238 5.66 -35.11 -2.73
C ILE A 238 6.33 -36.06 -1.75
N GLN A 239 6.38 -37.35 -2.11
CA GLN A 239 7.13 -38.35 -1.35
C GLN A 239 8.63 -38.17 -1.63
N ILE A 240 9.40 -37.90 -0.58
CA ILE A 240 10.86 -37.88 -0.66
C ILE A 240 11.34 -39.33 -0.66
N THR A 241 12.11 -39.69 -1.69
CA THR A 241 12.68 -41.03 -1.85
C THR A 241 14.21 -40.96 -1.96
N GLY A 242 14.87 -42.09 -1.74
CA GLY A 242 16.34 -42.20 -1.76
C GLY A 242 16.99 -42.00 -0.40
N SER A 243 18.32 -41.90 -0.39
CA SER A 243 19.14 -41.77 0.83
C SER A 243 20.13 -40.61 0.82
N GLY A 244 20.30 -39.95 -0.33
CA GLY A 244 21.22 -38.84 -0.50
C GLY A 244 20.60 -37.48 -0.19
N PRO A 245 21.38 -36.40 -0.30
CA PRO A 245 20.91 -35.04 -0.05
C PRO A 245 19.77 -34.64 -1.00
N VAL A 246 18.81 -33.89 -0.46
CA VAL A 246 17.59 -33.50 -1.18
C VAL A 246 17.44 -31.98 -1.19
N ASN A 247 17.01 -31.45 -2.34
CA ASN A 247 16.54 -30.07 -2.44
C ASN A 247 15.03 -30.06 -2.71
N LEU A 248 14.25 -29.47 -1.80
CA LEU A 248 12.78 -29.48 -1.90
C LEU A 248 12.27 -28.68 -3.11
N ARG A 249 12.94 -27.58 -3.47
CA ARG A 249 12.59 -26.81 -4.67
C ARG A 249 12.82 -27.64 -5.95
N SER A 250 13.93 -28.38 -6.02
CA SER A 250 14.18 -29.29 -7.15
C SER A 250 13.14 -30.40 -7.24
N LEU A 251 12.71 -30.97 -6.11
CA LEU A 251 11.62 -31.96 -6.09
C LEU A 251 10.30 -31.38 -6.58
N ALA A 252 9.95 -30.16 -6.16
CA ALA A 252 8.76 -29.49 -6.66
C ALA A 252 8.81 -29.22 -8.17
N ASN A 253 9.98 -28.83 -8.70
CA ASN A 253 10.17 -28.66 -10.15
C ASN A 253 9.94 -29.98 -10.89
N ALA A 254 10.49 -31.08 -10.38
CA ALA A 254 10.30 -32.41 -10.95
C ALA A 254 8.83 -32.87 -10.90
N ALA A 255 8.07 -32.41 -9.89
CA ALA A 255 6.64 -32.63 -9.76
C ALA A 255 5.77 -31.68 -10.62
N GLY A 256 6.38 -30.77 -11.39
CA GLY A 256 5.69 -29.87 -12.32
C GLY A 256 5.52 -28.42 -11.86
N TYR A 257 6.01 -28.05 -10.67
CA TYR A 257 5.94 -26.65 -10.21
C TYR A 257 6.91 -25.75 -10.99
N ASN A 258 6.38 -24.80 -11.74
CA ASN A 258 7.16 -23.90 -12.60
C ASN A 258 7.66 -22.62 -11.92
N GLY A 259 7.23 -22.33 -10.67
CA GLY A 259 7.61 -21.11 -9.95
C GLY A 259 6.83 -19.85 -10.32
N ALA A 260 5.76 -19.94 -11.11
CA ALA A 260 4.97 -18.82 -11.59
C ALA A 260 3.50 -18.89 -11.13
N MET A 261 3.26 -19.50 -9.97
CA MET A 261 1.93 -19.67 -9.41
C MET A 261 1.99 -19.89 -7.89
N ASN A 262 0.85 -19.68 -7.22
CA ASN A 262 0.66 -20.04 -5.82
C ASN A 262 0.86 -21.54 -5.61
N ALA A 263 1.33 -21.95 -4.42
CA ALA A 263 1.63 -23.35 -4.16
C ALA A 263 1.34 -23.77 -2.72
N ASN A 264 0.72 -24.95 -2.58
CA ASN A 264 0.52 -25.67 -1.33
C ASN A 264 1.20 -27.04 -1.46
N ILE A 265 2.42 -27.16 -0.96
CA ILE A 265 3.23 -28.37 -1.16
C ILE A 265 3.57 -29.00 0.18
N THR A 266 3.20 -30.27 0.33
CA THR A 266 3.65 -31.10 1.45
C THR A 266 4.74 -32.05 0.95
N PHE A 267 5.88 -32.08 1.63
CA PHE A 267 6.94 -33.06 1.40
C PHE A 267 6.93 -34.09 2.51
N GLU A 268 7.02 -35.37 2.17
CA GLU A 268 6.98 -36.46 3.16
C GLU A 268 8.24 -37.32 3.11
N VAL A 269 8.92 -37.43 4.24
CA VAL A 269 9.94 -38.48 4.45
C VAL A 269 9.22 -39.68 5.06
N GLY A 270 8.95 -40.67 4.23
CA GLY A 270 8.17 -41.85 4.61
C GLY A 270 8.92 -42.89 5.46
N ASN A 271 8.21 -43.94 5.85
CA ASN A 271 8.78 -45.06 6.63
C ASN A 271 9.93 -45.73 5.85
N GLY A 272 11.06 -45.97 6.52
CA GLY A 272 12.23 -46.62 5.93
C GLY A 272 13.07 -45.71 5.03
N VAL A 273 12.70 -44.43 4.88
CA VAL A 273 13.48 -43.44 4.15
C VAL A 273 14.47 -42.78 5.10
N ALA A 274 15.76 -42.78 4.75
CA ALA A 274 16.83 -42.18 5.54
C ALA A 274 17.66 -41.21 4.68
N ILE A 275 17.35 -39.91 4.77
CA ILE A 275 18.06 -38.85 4.04
C ILE A 275 19.30 -38.44 4.82
N THR A 276 20.48 -38.65 4.24
CA THR A 276 21.76 -38.33 4.90
C THR A 276 22.58 -37.33 4.09
N GLY A 277 23.01 -36.25 4.75
CA GLY A 277 23.91 -35.26 4.17
C GLY A 277 25.29 -35.84 3.82
N PRO A 278 26.04 -35.20 2.91
CA PRO A 278 27.37 -35.68 2.53
C PRO A 278 28.35 -35.52 3.69
N GLY A 279 29.11 -36.57 4.00
CA GLY A 279 30.14 -36.53 5.02
C GLY A 279 31.40 -35.78 4.55
N GLY A 280 32.10 -35.14 5.48
CA GLY A 280 33.37 -34.46 5.23
C GLY A 280 33.28 -33.13 4.50
N VAL A 281 32.10 -32.77 4.00
CA VAL A 281 31.83 -31.46 3.43
C VAL A 281 31.39 -30.52 4.56
N PRO A 282 32.03 -29.34 4.73
CA PRO A 282 31.60 -28.38 5.73
C PRO A 282 30.11 -28.06 5.58
N GLY A 283 29.34 -28.38 6.61
CA GLY A 283 27.90 -28.12 6.63
C GLY A 283 27.04 -29.12 5.85
N GLY A 284 27.54 -30.31 5.47
CA GLY A 284 26.85 -31.34 4.68
C GLY A 284 25.34 -31.49 4.95
N ILE A 285 24.52 -30.76 4.18
CA ILE A 285 23.08 -30.63 4.40
C ILE A 285 22.36 -31.89 3.92
N ALA A 286 21.42 -32.41 4.71
CA ALA A 286 20.55 -33.51 4.29
C ALA A 286 19.37 -33.02 3.45
N ILE A 287 18.59 -32.06 3.96
CA ILE A 287 17.49 -31.42 3.25
C ILE A 287 17.72 -29.92 3.18
N ASP A 288 17.92 -29.40 1.97
CA ASP A 288 17.86 -27.96 1.68
C ASP A 288 16.45 -27.62 1.18
N THR A 289 15.74 -26.71 1.87
CA THR A 289 14.38 -26.36 1.43
C THR A 289 14.35 -25.61 0.11
N GLY A 290 15.49 -25.07 -0.34
CA GLY A 290 15.62 -24.32 -1.60
C GLY A 290 15.00 -22.93 -1.57
N THR A 291 15.23 -22.16 -2.63
CA THR A 291 14.71 -20.80 -2.80
C THR A 291 13.36 -20.85 -3.52
N TRP A 292 12.38 -20.09 -3.01
CA TRP A 292 11.01 -20.04 -3.52
C TRP A 292 10.66 -18.63 -3.98
N PRO A 293 9.74 -18.47 -4.95
CA PRO A 293 9.30 -17.16 -5.39
C PRO A 293 8.61 -16.41 -4.24
N GLY A 294 8.76 -15.09 -4.24
CA GLY A 294 8.07 -14.20 -3.32
C GLY A 294 6.79 -13.62 -3.94
N ALA A 295 6.36 -12.47 -3.42
CA ALA A 295 5.23 -11.73 -3.97
C ALA A 295 5.35 -11.57 -5.50
N PRO A 296 4.25 -11.74 -6.25
CA PRO A 296 2.86 -11.82 -5.78
C PRO A 296 2.41 -13.22 -5.32
N PHE A 297 3.27 -14.25 -5.42
CA PHE A 297 2.87 -15.62 -5.11
C PHE A 297 2.93 -15.93 -3.62
N THR A 298 1.93 -16.66 -3.13
CA THR A 298 1.89 -17.24 -1.79
C THR A 298 2.31 -18.70 -1.86
N ILE A 299 3.38 -19.03 -1.11
CA ILE A 299 3.99 -20.36 -1.09
C ILE A 299 3.86 -20.95 0.31
N ASN A 300 3.02 -21.98 0.44
CA ASN A 300 2.81 -22.72 1.68
C ASN A 300 3.54 -24.06 1.58
N LEU A 301 4.57 -24.22 2.40
CA LEU A 301 5.37 -25.43 2.45
C LEU A 301 5.15 -26.16 3.76
N ALA A 302 5.02 -27.48 3.68
CA ALA A 302 5.06 -28.38 4.82
C ALA A 302 6.10 -29.47 4.57
N LEU A 303 6.89 -29.81 5.59
CA LEU A 303 7.76 -30.99 5.60
C LEU A 303 7.33 -31.89 6.76
N ALA A 304 6.83 -33.08 6.42
CA ALA A 304 6.43 -34.09 7.38
C ALA A 304 7.44 -35.24 7.38
N ILE A 305 8.14 -35.43 8.49
CA ILE A 305 8.96 -36.61 8.72
C ILE A 305 8.07 -37.63 9.42
N LYS A 306 7.57 -38.61 8.64
CA LYS A 306 6.59 -39.59 9.09
C LYS A 306 7.26 -40.65 9.96
N THR A 307 6.47 -41.43 10.71
CA THR A 307 6.96 -42.55 11.53
C THR A 307 7.90 -43.46 10.72
N GLY A 308 9.11 -43.70 11.25
CA GLY A 308 10.14 -44.51 10.58
C GLY A 308 10.97 -43.75 9.53
N GLY A 309 10.66 -42.49 9.26
CA GLY A 309 11.47 -41.59 8.44
C GLY A 309 12.64 -40.99 9.22
N SER A 310 13.78 -40.82 8.57
CA SER A 310 15.02 -40.33 9.18
C SER A 310 15.70 -39.26 8.33
N VAL A 311 16.16 -38.19 8.97
CA VAL A 311 16.90 -37.09 8.32
C VAL A 311 18.15 -36.78 9.14
N PHE A 312 19.32 -36.94 8.54
CA PHE A 312 20.61 -36.82 9.22
C PHE A 312 21.55 -35.88 8.48
N GLY A 313 22.04 -34.84 9.15
CA GLY A 313 23.14 -34.04 8.65
C GLY A 313 24.41 -34.89 8.48
N GLY A 314 25.23 -34.57 7.48
CA GLY A 314 26.49 -35.26 7.22
C GLY A 314 27.51 -35.04 8.34
N GLY A 315 28.37 -36.02 8.61
CA GLY A 315 29.39 -35.89 9.65
C GLY A 315 30.55 -35.00 9.20
N GLY A 316 31.11 -34.19 10.10
CA GLY A 316 32.28 -33.37 9.83
C GLY A 316 33.55 -34.20 9.59
N ALA A 317 34.44 -33.73 8.73
CA ALA A 317 35.75 -34.37 8.52
C ALA A 317 36.63 -34.23 9.76
N GLY A 318 37.34 -35.28 10.14
CA GLY A 318 38.39 -35.17 11.14
C GLY A 318 39.54 -34.29 10.63
N GLY A 319 40.12 -33.49 11.51
CA GLY A 319 41.28 -32.65 11.19
C GLY A 319 42.54 -33.49 10.99
N GLU A 320 43.40 -33.08 10.06
CA GLU A 320 44.70 -33.72 9.85
C GLU A 320 45.63 -33.46 11.05
N GLY A 321 46.32 -34.51 11.51
CA GLY A 321 47.41 -34.40 12.48
C GLY A 321 48.65 -33.78 11.84
N GLY A 322 49.52 -33.18 12.65
CA GLY A 322 50.78 -32.63 12.17
C GLY A 322 51.31 -31.46 12.96
N ILE A 323 52.44 -30.89 12.51
CA ILE A 323 53.07 -29.72 13.16
C ILE A 323 52.06 -28.57 13.26
N ASN A 324 51.24 -28.42 12.20
CA ASN A 324 50.10 -27.51 12.14
C ASN A 324 48.81 -28.31 12.12
N ALA A 325 48.48 -28.94 13.25
CA ALA A 325 47.27 -29.74 13.38
C ALA A 325 46.02 -28.96 12.96
N MET A 326 45.24 -29.54 12.05
CA MET A 326 44.05 -28.88 11.51
C MET A 326 42.83 -29.07 12.42
N PRO A 327 41.93 -28.09 12.50
CA PRO A 327 40.65 -28.27 13.17
C PRO A 327 39.78 -29.30 12.43
N GLY A 328 38.89 -29.94 13.18
CA GLY A 328 37.85 -30.77 12.59
C GLY A 328 36.82 -29.93 11.85
N GLY A 329 36.28 -30.47 10.76
CA GLY A 329 35.20 -29.88 9.99
C GLY A 329 33.88 -29.86 10.79
N ALA A 330 33.05 -28.86 10.53
CA ALA A 330 31.72 -28.77 11.14
C ALA A 330 30.79 -29.89 10.63
N GLY A 331 29.96 -30.43 11.53
CA GLY A 331 28.86 -31.30 11.18
C GLY A 331 27.81 -30.57 10.33
N GLY A 332 27.14 -31.31 9.46
CA GLY A 332 26.12 -30.80 8.56
C GLY A 332 24.75 -30.68 9.19
N ASP A 333 23.91 -29.84 8.62
CA ASP A 333 22.54 -29.65 9.12
C ASP A 333 21.61 -30.73 8.57
N ALA A 334 20.67 -31.21 9.40
CA ALA A 334 19.66 -32.15 8.93
C ALA A 334 18.67 -31.44 7.98
N ILE A 335 18.14 -30.28 8.41
CA ILE A 335 17.23 -29.46 7.61
C ILE A 335 17.72 -28.02 7.62
N TYR A 336 17.95 -27.47 6.43
CA TYR A 336 18.38 -26.10 6.21
C TYR A 336 17.25 -25.29 5.55
N CYS A 337 16.61 -24.41 6.30
CA CYS A 337 15.47 -23.63 5.84
C CYS A 337 15.90 -22.34 5.14
N ARG A 338 15.40 -22.11 3.92
CA ARG A 338 15.61 -20.89 3.10
C ARG A 338 14.30 -20.13 2.81
N HIS A 339 13.19 -20.64 3.35
CA HIS A 339 11.86 -20.08 3.18
C HIS A 339 11.01 -20.47 4.39
N PRO A 340 9.96 -19.71 4.75
CA PRO A 340 8.97 -20.15 5.73
C PRO A 340 8.42 -21.54 5.38
N ILE A 341 8.39 -22.44 6.37
CA ILE A 341 7.96 -23.84 6.20
C ILE A 341 7.47 -24.38 7.53
N THR A 342 6.40 -25.17 7.52
CA THR A 342 5.96 -25.91 8.71
C THR A 342 6.63 -27.28 8.73
N ILE A 343 7.23 -27.67 9.86
CA ILE A 343 7.87 -28.97 10.00
C ILE A 343 7.13 -29.79 11.05
N THR A 344 6.78 -31.04 10.70
CA THR A 344 6.20 -32.01 11.63
C THR A 344 7.10 -33.23 11.69
N ILE A 345 7.45 -33.64 12.92
CA ILE A 345 8.24 -34.84 13.20
C ILE A 345 7.33 -35.79 13.96
N ASP A 346 6.88 -36.86 13.30
CA ASP A 346 5.96 -37.83 13.89
C ASP A 346 6.67 -38.70 14.93
N SER A 347 5.88 -39.34 15.81
CA SER A 347 6.41 -40.35 16.73
C SER A 347 7.14 -41.46 15.95
N GLY A 348 8.32 -41.84 16.41
CA GLY A 348 9.18 -42.81 15.73
C GLY A 348 9.96 -42.28 14.53
N ALA A 349 9.84 -40.99 14.19
CA ALA A 349 10.73 -40.32 13.23
C ALA A 349 12.01 -39.80 13.90
N GLN A 350 13.06 -39.58 13.10
CA GLN A 350 14.34 -39.04 13.58
C GLN A 350 14.84 -37.87 12.74
N VAL A 351 15.25 -36.78 13.38
CA VAL A 351 15.93 -35.65 12.72
C VAL A 351 17.17 -35.26 13.52
N ARG A 352 18.36 -35.36 12.93
CA ARG A 352 19.60 -35.15 13.69
C ARG A 352 20.64 -34.38 12.91
N GLY A 353 21.20 -33.34 13.51
CA GLY A 353 22.40 -32.68 12.99
C GLY A 353 23.59 -33.63 12.97
N GLY A 354 24.51 -33.44 12.04
CA GLY A 354 25.76 -34.18 11.97
C GLY A 354 26.66 -33.87 13.16
N GLY A 355 27.49 -34.83 13.56
CA GLY A 355 28.54 -34.61 14.53
C GLY A 355 29.70 -33.81 13.92
N GLY A 356 30.34 -32.95 14.72
CA GLY A 356 31.57 -32.28 14.30
C GLY A 356 32.74 -33.28 14.19
N GLY A 357 33.66 -33.06 13.26
CA GLY A 357 34.89 -33.85 13.20
C GLY A 357 35.79 -33.55 14.39
N GLY A 358 36.55 -34.53 14.88
CA GLY A 358 37.57 -34.30 15.89
C GLY A 358 38.74 -33.51 15.31
N GLY A 359 39.42 -32.70 16.12
CA GLY A 359 40.63 -31.99 15.69
C GLY A 359 41.84 -32.91 15.57
N GLY A 360 42.76 -32.59 14.67
CA GLY A 360 44.04 -33.31 14.54
C GLY A 360 44.94 -33.08 15.75
N ALA A 361 45.81 -34.04 16.05
CA ALA A 361 46.81 -33.88 17.11
C ALA A 361 48.06 -33.15 16.60
N ALA A 362 48.65 -32.30 17.45
CA ALA A 362 49.88 -31.57 17.12
C ALA A 362 51.10 -32.49 17.26
N SER A 363 51.88 -32.60 16.19
CA SER A 363 53.18 -33.28 16.21
C SER A 363 54.29 -32.31 16.62
N THR A 364 55.35 -32.83 17.24
CA THR A 364 56.50 -32.02 17.66
C THR A 364 57.81 -32.69 17.29
N GLU A 365 58.78 -31.88 16.89
CA GLU A 365 60.19 -32.27 16.75
C GLU A 365 60.92 -31.93 18.06
N GLN A 366 61.47 -32.91 18.77
CA GLN A 366 62.24 -32.71 20.01
C GLN A 366 63.67 -33.23 19.89
N GLY A 367 64.65 -32.44 20.34
CA GLY A 367 66.04 -32.88 20.53
C GLY A 367 67.01 -32.48 19.42
N TRP A 368 68.22 -32.11 19.83
CA TRP A 368 69.41 -31.94 18.98
C TRP A 368 70.53 -32.81 19.58
N PRO A 369 71.39 -33.47 18.78
CA PRO A 369 71.46 -33.44 17.31
C PRO A 369 70.59 -34.50 16.58
N GLU A 370 69.88 -35.37 17.31
CA GLU A 370 68.99 -36.40 16.77
C GLU A 370 67.55 -36.09 17.18
N PRO A 371 66.71 -35.54 16.29
CA PRO A 371 65.33 -35.20 16.64
C PRO A 371 64.46 -36.47 16.78
N GLU A 372 63.81 -36.62 17.94
CA GLU A 372 62.64 -37.48 18.12
C GLU A 372 61.40 -36.78 17.53
N TYR A 373 60.80 -37.43 16.54
CA TYR A 373 59.52 -37.01 15.95
C TYR A 373 58.36 -37.65 16.71
N LEU A 374 57.62 -36.85 17.46
CA LEU A 374 56.37 -37.29 18.07
C LEU A 374 55.22 -37.06 17.09
N ALA A 375 54.79 -38.14 16.44
CA ALA A 375 53.72 -38.13 15.45
C ALA A 375 52.36 -37.73 16.05
N GLY A 376 51.56 -36.97 15.30
CA GLY A 376 50.21 -36.52 15.63
C GLY A 376 49.14 -37.36 14.93
N GLY A 377 48.24 -37.96 15.72
CA GLY A 377 47.10 -38.71 15.19
C GLY A 377 46.08 -37.82 14.46
N GLY A 378 45.45 -38.35 13.43
CA GLY A 378 44.35 -37.67 12.73
C GLY A 378 43.06 -37.64 13.57
N GLY A 379 42.25 -36.59 13.44
CA GLY A 379 40.97 -36.48 14.13
C GLY A 379 39.94 -37.50 13.63
N GLY A 380 39.03 -37.96 14.49
CA GLY A 380 37.94 -38.86 14.11
C GLY A 380 36.84 -38.15 13.32
N GLY A 381 36.23 -38.82 12.36
CA GLY A 381 35.12 -38.27 11.59
C GLY A 381 33.82 -38.19 12.40
N GLY A 382 33.05 -37.13 12.25
CA GLY A 382 31.76 -36.98 12.94
C GLY A 382 30.70 -37.96 12.45
N ALA A 383 29.70 -38.26 13.30
CA ALA A 383 28.56 -39.08 12.89
C ALA A 383 27.71 -38.36 11.81
N PRO A 384 27.13 -39.07 10.82
CA PRO A 384 27.18 -40.51 10.62
C PRO A 384 28.23 -41.03 9.63
N ASN A 385 28.84 -40.15 8.85
CA ASN A 385 29.63 -40.53 7.68
C ASN A 385 30.83 -39.60 7.46
N GLY A 386 31.23 -38.85 8.48
CA GLY A 386 32.40 -37.98 8.41
C GLY A 386 33.67 -38.82 8.19
N PRO A 387 34.55 -38.46 7.23
CA PRO A 387 35.82 -39.13 7.08
C PRO A 387 36.74 -38.78 8.25
N GLY A 388 37.55 -39.74 8.70
CA GLY A 388 38.64 -39.45 9.63
C GLY A 388 39.77 -38.68 8.96
N GLY A 389 40.46 -37.82 9.72
CA GLY A 389 41.62 -37.08 9.26
C GLY A 389 42.86 -37.95 9.17
N ALA A 390 43.81 -37.56 8.32
CA ALA A 390 45.09 -38.25 8.21
C ALA A 390 45.99 -37.99 9.44
N GLY A 391 46.73 -39.01 9.89
CA GLY A 391 47.84 -38.82 10.82
C GLY A 391 49.14 -38.52 10.07
N ASP A 392 50.13 -37.91 10.74
CA ASP A 392 51.46 -37.68 10.19
C ASP A 392 52.50 -38.66 10.76
N TRP A 393 53.67 -38.77 10.11
CA TRP A 393 54.84 -39.53 10.59
C TRP A 393 54.56 -40.94 11.16
N GLY A 394 53.64 -41.68 10.53
CA GLY A 394 53.29 -43.04 10.92
C GLY A 394 52.26 -43.13 12.07
N ALA A 395 51.74 -42.01 12.57
CA ALA A 395 50.54 -42.01 13.39
C ALA A 395 49.35 -42.49 12.56
N SER A 396 48.38 -43.08 13.26
CA SER A 396 47.17 -43.58 12.62
C SER A 396 46.21 -42.45 12.24
N ASN A 397 45.47 -42.67 11.16
CA ASN A 397 44.34 -41.84 10.78
C ASN A 397 43.22 -41.96 11.80
N GLY A 398 42.39 -40.93 11.90
CA GLY A 398 41.12 -41.05 12.60
C GLY A 398 40.21 -42.07 11.92
N SER A 399 39.34 -42.69 12.70
CA SER A 399 38.27 -43.53 12.17
C SER A 399 37.17 -42.68 11.55
N ASN A 400 36.50 -43.19 10.52
CA ASN A 400 35.30 -42.57 9.98
C ASN A 400 34.17 -42.60 11.00
N GLY A 401 33.28 -41.61 10.95
CA GLY A 401 32.00 -41.65 11.63
C GLY A 401 31.11 -42.76 11.06
N THR A 402 30.18 -43.24 11.88
CA THR A 402 29.22 -44.28 11.53
C THR A 402 27.82 -43.89 11.98
N SER A 403 26.80 -44.63 11.54
CA SER A 403 25.42 -44.43 11.98
C SER A 403 25.21 -44.61 13.49
N SER A 404 26.16 -45.23 14.20
CA SER A 404 26.11 -45.40 15.66
C SER A 404 26.84 -44.30 16.45
N GLY A 405 27.71 -43.50 15.81
CA GLY A 405 28.47 -42.46 16.51
C GLY A 405 29.66 -41.91 15.72
N GLY A 406 30.34 -40.93 16.33
CA GLY A 406 31.57 -40.37 15.77
C GLY A 406 32.73 -41.37 15.84
N GLY A 407 33.66 -41.25 14.91
CA GLY A 407 34.86 -42.08 14.85
C GLY A 407 35.85 -41.73 15.95
N ALA A 408 36.62 -42.73 16.39
CA ALA A 408 37.75 -42.50 17.29
C ALA A 408 38.84 -41.66 16.60
N GLY A 409 39.54 -40.83 17.36
CA GLY A 409 40.76 -40.18 16.88
C GLY A 409 41.90 -41.18 16.70
N GLY A 410 42.82 -40.86 15.79
CA GLY A 410 44.02 -41.63 15.53
C GLY A 410 44.97 -41.58 16.73
N THR A 411 45.62 -42.71 16.97
CA THR A 411 46.72 -42.86 17.93
C THR A 411 48.06 -42.47 17.30
N GLY A 412 48.90 -41.79 18.08
CA GLY A 412 50.27 -41.38 17.77
C GLY A 412 51.02 -41.03 19.06
N GLY A 413 52.05 -40.19 18.97
CA GLY A 413 52.62 -39.50 20.13
C GLY A 413 51.58 -38.62 20.83
N ALA A 414 50.74 -37.90 20.06
CA ALA A 414 49.49 -37.29 20.54
C ALA A 414 48.27 -37.92 19.87
N TYR A 415 47.16 -37.99 20.63
CA TYR A 415 45.89 -38.52 20.14
C TYR A 415 45.05 -37.44 19.43
N GLY A 416 44.56 -37.77 18.24
CA GLY A 416 43.52 -36.97 17.60
C GLY A 416 42.23 -36.95 18.42
N GLY A 417 41.44 -35.89 18.28
CA GLY A 417 40.13 -35.81 18.93
C GLY A 417 39.15 -36.82 18.33
N ALA A 418 38.25 -37.37 19.14
CA ALA A 418 37.14 -38.16 18.63
C ALA A 418 36.12 -37.28 17.87
N GLY A 419 35.51 -37.84 16.83
CA GLY A 419 34.37 -37.21 16.17
C GLY A 419 33.17 -37.14 17.10
N GLY A 420 32.37 -36.09 16.95
CA GLY A 420 31.12 -35.92 17.69
C GLY A 420 30.08 -36.96 17.28
N THR A 421 29.23 -37.32 18.24
CA THR A 421 27.93 -37.95 17.94
C THR A 421 26.97 -36.95 17.28
N TYR A 422 25.83 -37.42 16.79
CA TYR A 422 24.81 -36.57 16.18
C TYR A 422 24.49 -35.32 17.02
N GLY A 423 24.59 -34.13 16.43
CA GLY A 423 24.27 -32.86 17.09
C GLY A 423 25.26 -32.44 18.18
N THR A 424 26.45 -33.04 18.24
CA THR A 424 27.50 -32.70 19.21
C THR A 424 28.79 -32.28 18.50
N PRO A 425 29.58 -31.34 19.07
CA PRO A 425 30.87 -30.96 18.51
C PRO A 425 31.86 -32.13 18.60
N GLY A 426 32.87 -32.11 17.74
CA GLY A 426 34.03 -33.00 17.87
C GLY A 426 34.87 -32.62 19.08
N ALA A 427 35.69 -33.56 19.55
CA ALA A 427 36.69 -33.28 20.57
C ALA A 427 37.91 -32.58 19.97
N ASN A 428 38.59 -31.74 20.75
CA ASN A 428 39.87 -31.16 20.37
C ASN A 428 40.93 -32.27 20.27
N GLY A 429 41.86 -32.13 19.33
CA GLY A 429 43.08 -32.92 19.31
C GLY A 429 43.99 -32.56 20.47
N GLN A 430 44.78 -33.51 20.93
CA GLN A 430 45.82 -33.22 21.90
C GLN A 430 46.97 -32.46 21.24
N GLY A 431 47.69 -31.67 22.02
CA GLY A 431 48.98 -31.18 21.57
C GLY A 431 50.03 -31.37 22.64
N TRP A 432 51.27 -31.44 22.18
CA TRP A 432 52.45 -31.56 23.02
C TRP A 432 53.09 -30.19 23.13
N LEU A 433 53.19 -29.68 24.35
CA LEU A 433 54.24 -28.80 24.87
C LEU A 433 53.90 -28.51 26.35
N SER A 434 54.88 -28.01 27.10
CA SER A 434 54.63 -27.32 28.36
C SER A 434 55.07 -25.87 28.13
N PRO A 435 54.14 -24.89 28.02
CA PRO A 435 52.69 -25.07 28.07
C PRO A 435 52.15 -25.71 26.78
N PRO A 436 51.03 -26.46 26.85
CA PRO A 436 50.51 -27.22 25.70
C PRO A 436 50.14 -26.28 24.57
N SER A 437 50.77 -26.46 23.41
CA SER A 437 50.19 -25.98 22.16
C SER A 437 48.91 -26.79 21.97
N PRO A 438 47.73 -26.17 21.88
CA PRO A 438 46.50 -26.93 21.67
C PRO A 438 46.56 -27.60 20.30
N GLY A 439 46.15 -28.87 20.23
CA GLY A 439 45.88 -29.51 18.95
C GLY A 439 44.72 -28.80 18.22
N GLY A 440 44.35 -29.31 17.05
CA GLY A 440 43.23 -28.78 16.29
C GLY A 440 41.95 -28.74 17.13
N ALA A 441 41.16 -27.69 16.99
CA ALA A 441 39.86 -27.62 17.63
C ALA A 441 38.90 -28.66 17.02
N GLY A 442 38.02 -29.23 17.83
CA GLY A 442 36.92 -30.03 17.32
C GLY A 442 35.94 -29.17 16.50
N GLY A 443 35.41 -29.76 15.44
CA GLY A 443 34.41 -29.12 14.59
C GLY A 443 33.10 -28.88 15.34
N ALA A 444 32.38 -27.83 14.95
CA ALA A 444 31.07 -27.53 15.50
C ALA A 444 30.03 -28.62 15.17
N ALA A 445 29.01 -28.75 16.02
CA ALA A 445 27.84 -29.58 15.73
C ALA A 445 27.01 -29.02 14.56
N GLY A 446 26.41 -29.92 13.79
CA GLY A 446 25.35 -29.56 12.85
C GLY A 446 24.02 -29.29 13.55
N TYR A 447 23.16 -28.51 12.93
CA TYR A 447 21.81 -28.22 13.43
C TYR A 447 20.87 -29.38 13.11
N CYS A 448 19.94 -29.65 14.03
CA CYS A 448 18.77 -30.47 13.73
C CYS A 448 17.91 -29.77 12.67
N ILE A 449 17.60 -28.48 12.91
CA ILE A 449 16.86 -27.62 11.99
C ILE A 449 17.48 -26.23 12.08
N ARG A 450 18.02 -25.72 10.98
CA ARG A 450 18.49 -24.35 10.89
C ARG A 450 17.43 -23.48 10.23
N LYS A 451 16.86 -22.53 10.98
CA LYS A 451 15.74 -21.68 10.55
C LYS A 451 16.17 -20.49 9.69
N ASN A 452 17.41 -20.01 9.85
CA ASN A 452 17.98 -18.87 9.12
C ASN A 452 17.11 -17.59 9.18
N GLY A 453 16.44 -17.34 10.31
CA GLY A 453 15.57 -16.18 10.49
C GLY A 453 14.17 -16.31 9.84
N HIS A 454 13.84 -17.45 9.24
CA HIS A 454 12.50 -17.72 8.72
C HIS A 454 11.55 -18.21 9.82
N THR A 455 10.26 -17.99 9.61
CA THR A 455 9.21 -18.57 10.46
C THR A 455 9.11 -20.06 10.16
N VAL A 456 9.57 -20.89 11.10
CA VAL A 456 9.57 -22.34 10.99
C VAL A 456 8.88 -22.93 12.23
N PRO A 457 7.54 -23.07 12.21
CA PRO A 457 6.81 -23.79 13.24
C PRO A 457 7.23 -25.26 13.20
N VAL A 458 7.66 -25.81 14.34
CA VAL A 458 8.10 -27.20 14.46
C VAL A 458 7.20 -27.91 15.47
N THR A 459 6.48 -28.92 15.00
CA THR A 459 5.76 -29.88 15.87
C THR A 459 6.61 -31.13 15.99
N ASN A 460 7.20 -31.37 17.17
CA ASN A 460 8.12 -32.47 17.39
C ASN A 460 7.55 -33.52 18.34
N ASN A 461 7.16 -34.67 17.80
CA ASN A 461 6.77 -35.88 18.55
C ASN A 461 7.80 -37.02 18.41
N GLY A 462 8.90 -36.79 17.68
CA GLY A 462 9.93 -37.78 17.38
C GLY A 462 11.24 -37.57 18.14
N SER A 463 12.34 -38.12 17.62
CA SER A 463 13.67 -38.00 18.21
C SER A 463 14.51 -36.96 17.47
N THR A 464 14.96 -35.93 18.18
CA THR A 464 15.81 -34.86 17.63
C THR A 464 17.18 -34.79 18.31
N SER A 465 18.25 -34.55 17.55
CA SER A 465 19.58 -34.24 18.11
C SER A 465 20.23 -33.04 17.42
N GLY A 466 20.81 -32.14 18.21
CA GLY A 466 21.35 -30.87 17.74
C GLY A 466 20.34 -29.71 17.85
N THR A 467 20.83 -28.50 17.60
CA THR A 467 20.05 -27.27 17.79
C THR A 467 18.90 -27.15 16.78
N ILE A 468 17.74 -26.70 17.24
CA ILE A 468 16.64 -26.19 16.42
C ILE A 468 16.65 -24.66 16.57
N GLY A 469 17.27 -23.97 15.61
CA GLY A 469 17.68 -22.56 15.78
C GLY A 469 17.57 -21.73 14.52
#